data_AF-A0AAE0B9I6-F1
#
_entry.id   AF-A0AAE0B9I6-F1
#
_cell.length_a   1.000
_cell.length_b   1.000
_cell.length_c   1.000
_cell.angle_alpha   90.00
_cell.angle_beta   90.00
_cell.angle_gamma   90.00
#
_symmetry.space_group_name_H-M   'P 1'
#
loop_
_entity.id
_entity.type
_entity.pdbx_description
1 polymer ?
#
loop_
_entity_poly.entity_id
_entity_poly.type
_entity_poly.pdbx_seq_one_letter_code
_entity_poly.pdbx_strand_id
1 'polypeptide(L)'
;MSVLRQANFKGAKLLGASFFDADLTGADLSESDLRGADFSLANVTKMILSIVNLSNANLEGALTTGNSSFKGSNINGADFTDVPWRDDQREYLCKFADRINPSTGNATRETLLCN
;
A
#
# COMPACT_ATOMS: atom_id res chain seq x y z
N MET A 1 8.92 -9.97 11.57
CA MET A 1 7.55 -9.92 12.11
C MET A 1 7.37 -8.98 13.31
N SER A 2 6.77 -7.81 13.05
CA SER A 2 6.23 -6.90 14.08
C SER A 2 4.71 -7.02 14.14
N VAL A 3 4.11 -6.90 15.34
CA VAL A 3 2.64 -6.94 15.50
C VAL A 3 2.12 -5.54 15.80
N LEU A 4 1.38 -4.97 14.85
CA LEU A 4 0.86 -3.59 14.86
C LEU A 4 -0.66 -3.54 14.59
N ARG A 5 -1.36 -4.62 14.94
CA ARG A 5 -2.81 -4.76 14.75
C ARG A 5 -3.55 -3.61 15.44
N GLN A 6 -4.48 -2.99 14.72
CA GLN A 6 -5.32 -1.88 15.21
C GLN A 6 -4.51 -0.67 15.72
N ALA A 7 -3.22 -0.58 15.40
CA ALA A 7 -2.42 0.58 15.75
C ALA A 7 -2.94 1.82 15.03
N ASN A 8 -2.87 2.97 15.72
CA ASN A 8 -3.24 4.25 15.16
C ASN A 8 -1.97 5.03 14.76
N PHE A 9 -1.74 5.11 13.45
CA PHE A 9 -0.69 5.89 12.82
C PHE A 9 -1.26 7.07 12.02
N LYS A 10 -2.49 7.50 12.32
CA LYS A 10 -3.14 8.59 11.63
C LYS A 10 -2.29 9.86 11.66
N GLY A 11 -2.02 10.44 10.49
CA GLY A 11 -1.19 11.65 10.36
C GLY A 11 0.30 11.46 10.65
N ALA A 12 0.77 10.22 10.84
CA ALA A 12 2.17 9.96 11.14
C ALA A 12 3.08 10.25 9.93
N LYS A 13 4.33 10.64 10.22
CA LYS A 13 5.40 10.78 9.23
C LYS A 13 6.24 9.50 9.23
N LEU A 14 6.01 8.65 8.24
CA LEU A 14 6.56 7.29 8.12
C LEU A 14 7.31 7.12 6.80
N LEU A 15 7.90 8.20 6.28
CA LEU A 15 8.75 8.21 5.08
C LEU A 15 9.84 7.14 5.20
N GLY A 16 9.85 6.18 4.29
CA GLY A 16 10.83 5.08 4.25
C GLY A 16 10.74 4.11 5.43
N ALA A 17 9.66 4.11 6.21
CA ALA A 17 9.48 3.17 7.30
C ALA A 17 9.40 1.73 6.79
N SER A 18 9.98 0.78 7.52
CA SER A 18 9.87 -0.64 7.21
C SER A 18 8.79 -1.30 8.07
N PHE A 19 7.80 -1.84 7.39
CA PHE A 19 6.76 -2.74 7.85
C PHE A 19 6.92 -4.14 7.23
N PHE A 20 8.14 -4.49 6.82
CA PHE A 20 8.45 -5.80 6.25
C PHE A 20 7.92 -6.92 7.15
N ASP A 21 7.08 -7.80 6.59
CA ASP A 21 6.49 -8.94 7.30
C ASP A 21 5.75 -8.52 8.60
N ALA A 22 5.22 -7.29 8.65
CA ALA A 22 4.45 -6.81 9.80
C ALA A 22 2.97 -7.20 9.70
N ASP A 23 2.35 -7.44 10.84
CA ASP A 23 0.90 -7.60 10.93
C ASP A 23 0.23 -6.25 11.27
N LEU A 24 -0.33 -5.61 10.24
CA LEU A 24 -1.03 -4.33 10.29
C LEU A 24 -2.54 -4.50 10.25
N THR A 25 -3.06 -5.68 10.62
CA THR A 25 -4.50 -5.97 10.53
C THR A 25 -5.32 -4.91 11.26
N GLY A 26 -6.15 -4.17 10.52
CA GLY A 26 -7.01 -3.11 11.05
C GLY A 26 -6.30 -1.84 11.51
N ALA A 27 -5.01 -1.65 11.21
CA ALA A 27 -4.31 -0.41 11.54
C ALA A 27 -4.88 0.78 10.76
N ASP A 28 -4.90 1.96 11.40
CA ASP A 28 -5.28 3.23 10.76
C ASP A 28 -4.04 4.02 10.38
N LEU A 29 -3.82 4.16 9.07
CA LEU A 29 -2.72 4.92 8.48
C LEU A 29 -3.25 6.15 7.73
N SER A 30 -4.51 6.55 7.94
CA SER A 30 -5.12 7.69 7.25
C SER A 30 -4.29 8.95 7.43
N GLU A 31 -4.22 9.79 6.39
CA GLU A 31 -3.50 11.06 6.41
C GLU A 31 -1.97 10.95 6.68
N SER A 32 -1.41 9.72 6.67
CA SER A 32 0.02 9.51 6.90
C SER A 32 0.87 9.73 5.64
N ASP A 33 2.15 10.04 5.87
CA ASP A 33 3.17 10.11 4.83
C ASP A 33 3.98 8.80 4.84
N LEU A 34 3.71 7.92 3.88
CA LEU A 34 4.30 6.59 3.72
C LEU A 34 5.13 6.47 2.45
N ARG A 35 5.63 7.60 1.95
CA ARG A 35 6.45 7.61 0.73
C ARG A 35 7.64 6.67 0.90
N GLY A 36 7.88 5.80 -0.07
CA GLY A 36 8.99 4.84 -0.04
C GLY A 36 8.93 3.84 1.11
N ALA A 37 7.83 3.72 1.84
CA ALA A 37 7.69 2.74 2.91
C ALA A 37 7.68 1.31 2.34
N ASP A 38 8.19 0.38 3.12
CA ASP A 38 8.29 -1.03 2.77
C ASP A 38 7.22 -1.83 3.53
N PHE A 39 6.25 -2.35 2.80
CA PHE A 39 5.19 -3.25 3.27
C PHE A 39 5.36 -4.65 2.67
N SER A 40 6.53 -5.00 2.13
CA SER A 40 6.72 -6.31 1.52
C SER A 40 6.36 -7.43 2.50
N LEU A 41 5.55 -8.37 2.02
CA LEU A 41 5.02 -9.50 2.80
C LEU A 41 4.15 -9.11 4.02
N ALA A 42 3.80 -7.83 4.19
CA ALA A 42 2.99 -7.40 5.32
C ALA A 42 1.54 -7.88 5.21
N ASN A 43 0.90 -8.16 6.35
CA ASN A 43 -0.54 -8.37 6.40
C ASN A 43 -1.25 -7.03 6.57
N VAL A 44 -1.83 -6.52 5.47
CA VAL A 44 -2.54 -5.23 5.38
C VAL A 44 -4.06 -5.40 5.35
N THR A 45 -4.55 -6.54 5.86
CA THR A 45 -5.98 -6.85 5.93
C THR A 45 -6.74 -5.81 6.75
N LYS A 46 -7.83 -5.26 6.18
CA LYS A 46 -8.68 -4.22 6.81
C LYS A 46 -7.93 -2.94 7.21
N MET A 47 -6.74 -2.70 6.66
CA MET A 47 -6.00 -1.46 6.88
C MET A 47 -6.77 -0.27 6.33
N ILE A 48 -6.79 0.84 7.09
CA ILE A 48 -7.51 2.06 6.70
C ILE A 48 -6.50 3.03 6.09
N LEU A 49 -6.66 3.34 4.80
CA LEU A 49 -5.79 4.27 4.05
C LEU A 49 -6.61 5.35 3.36
N SER A 50 -7.14 6.30 4.12
CA SER A 50 -7.80 7.48 3.57
C SER A 50 -6.81 8.63 3.42
N ILE A 51 -6.66 9.17 2.20
CA ILE A 51 -5.84 10.37 1.92
C ILE A 51 -4.38 10.14 2.35
N VAL A 52 -3.79 9.03 1.93
CA VAL A 52 -2.43 8.62 2.30
C VAL A 52 -1.46 8.85 1.16
N ASN A 53 -0.21 9.18 1.46
CA ASN A 53 0.84 9.22 0.44
C ASN A 53 1.67 7.93 0.44
N LEU A 54 1.38 7.03 -0.50
CA LEU A 54 2.10 5.77 -0.74
C LEU A 54 3.08 5.86 -1.91
N SER A 55 3.43 7.06 -2.38
CA SER A 55 4.28 7.14 -3.58
C SER A 55 5.61 6.43 -3.36
N ASN A 56 6.03 5.62 -4.32
CA ASN A 56 7.25 4.80 -4.26
C ASN A 56 7.27 3.71 -3.17
N ALA A 57 6.16 3.44 -2.49
CA ALA A 57 6.09 2.38 -1.49
C ALA A 57 6.20 1.00 -2.15
N ASN A 58 6.83 0.05 -1.45
CA ASN A 58 6.85 -1.36 -1.86
C ASN A 58 5.77 -2.13 -1.11
N LEU A 59 4.82 -2.76 -1.80
CA LEU A 59 3.82 -3.65 -1.22
C LEU A 59 3.95 -5.07 -1.77
N GLU A 60 5.08 -5.44 -2.35
CA GLU A 60 5.30 -6.76 -2.96
C GLU A 60 4.90 -7.91 -2.02
N GLY A 61 4.00 -8.78 -2.49
CA GLY A 61 3.49 -9.92 -1.73
C GLY A 61 2.70 -9.56 -0.48
N ALA A 62 2.34 -8.29 -0.27
CA ALA A 62 1.51 -7.89 0.86
C ALA A 62 0.14 -8.59 0.79
N LEU A 63 -0.28 -9.16 1.91
CA LEU A 63 -1.55 -9.85 2.01
C LEU A 63 -2.67 -8.83 2.26
N THR A 64 -3.53 -8.66 1.26
CA THR A 64 -4.76 -7.89 1.38
C THR A 64 -5.96 -8.82 1.30
N THR A 65 -6.83 -8.77 2.30
CA THR A 65 -8.16 -9.39 2.24
C THR A 65 -9.21 -8.37 2.69
N GLY A 66 -10.36 -8.36 2.03
CA GLY A 66 -11.50 -7.54 2.42
C GLY A 66 -11.40 -6.04 2.09
N ASN A 67 -11.94 -5.18 2.95
CA ASN A 67 -12.33 -3.81 2.62
C ASN A 67 -11.23 -2.74 2.77
N SER A 68 -9.95 -3.08 2.58
CA SER A 68 -8.87 -2.08 2.62
C SER A 68 -9.14 -0.99 1.58
N SER A 69 -9.30 0.26 2.06
CA SER A 69 -9.68 1.40 1.23
C SER A 69 -8.45 2.26 0.97
N PHE A 70 -8.17 2.53 -0.31
CA PHE A 70 -7.09 3.41 -0.78
C PHE A 70 -7.65 4.74 -1.33
N LYS A 71 -8.87 5.10 -0.93
CA LYS A 71 -9.59 6.22 -1.53
C LYS A 71 -8.85 7.54 -1.28
N GLY A 72 -8.59 8.26 -2.37
CA GLY A 72 -7.88 9.55 -2.33
C GLY A 72 -6.39 9.45 -1.98
N SER A 73 -5.84 8.23 -1.93
CA SER A 73 -4.42 8.01 -1.67
C SER A 73 -3.58 8.14 -2.94
N ASN A 74 -2.38 8.69 -2.80
CA ASN A 74 -1.41 8.77 -3.89
C ASN A 74 -0.62 7.46 -3.95
N ILE A 75 -0.73 6.73 -5.06
CA ILE A 75 -0.05 5.45 -5.29
C ILE A 75 1.03 5.52 -6.38
N ASN A 76 1.42 6.72 -6.80
CA ASN A 76 2.36 6.89 -7.91
C ASN A 76 3.72 6.24 -7.59
N GLY A 77 4.17 5.35 -8.47
CA GLY A 77 5.40 4.59 -8.27
C GLY A 77 5.30 3.51 -7.18
N ALA A 78 4.12 3.23 -6.63
CA ALA A 78 3.97 2.13 -5.69
C ALA A 78 4.08 0.78 -6.41
N ASP A 79 4.70 -0.20 -5.77
CA ASP A 79 4.81 -1.57 -6.30
C ASP A 79 3.78 -2.47 -5.62
N PHE A 80 2.90 -3.10 -6.42
CA PHE A 80 1.86 -4.02 -5.96
C PHE A 80 2.05 -5.45 -6.47
N THR A 81 3.28 -5.82 -6.85
CA THR A 81 3.60 -7.14 -7.38
C THR A 81 3.13 -8.23 -6.40
N ASP A 82 2.48 -9.26 -6.92
CA ASP A 82 1.94 -10.37 -6.15
C ASP A 82 0.96 -10.00 -5.01
N VAL A 83 0.38 -8.81 -5.06
CA VAL A 83 -0.71 -8.41 -4.14
C VAL A 83 -2.05 -8.95 -4.65
N PRO A 84 -2.80 -9.73 -3.86
CA PRO A 84 -4.06 -10.32 -4.29
C PRO A 84 -5.20 -9.29 -4.30
N TRP A 85 -5.36 -8.55 -5.39
CA TRP A 85 -6.43 -7.57 -5.56
C TRP A 85 -7.73 -8.18 -6.08
N ARG A 86 -8.86 -7.73 -5.52
CA ARG A 86 -10.16 -7.88 -6.20
C ARG A 86 -10.24 -6.97 -7.42
N ASP A 87 -11.04 -7.38 -8.40
CA ASP A 87 -11.22 -6.69 -9.67
C ASP A 87 -11.67 -5.23 -9.50
N ASP A 88 -12.58 -4.96 -8.57
CA ASP A 88 -13.10 -3.61 -8.27
C ASP A 88 -12.01 -2.69 -7.71
N GLN A 89 -11.17 -3.21 -6.81
CA GLN A 89 -10.06 -2.45 -6.23
C GLN A 89 -9.00 -2.15 -7.29
N ARG A 90 -8.64 -3.16 -8.08
CA ARG A 90 -7.69 -3.00 -9.18
C ARG A 90 -8.18 -1.95 -10.17
N GLU A 91 -9.42 -2.05 -10.64
CA GLU A 91 -9.99 -1.09 -11.59
C GLU A 91 -9.99 0.35 -11.01
N TYR A 92 -10.32 0.50 -9.73
CA TYR A 92 -10.23 1.80 -9.05
C TYR A 92 -8.81 2.36 -9.03
N LEU A 93 -7.83 1.54 -8.59
CA LEU A 93 -6.43 1.95 -8.47
C LEU A 93 -5.81 2.26 -9.85
N CYS A 94 -6.17 1.50 -10.89
CA CYS A 94 -5.70 1.69 -12.26
C CYS A 94 -6.05 3.06 -12.86
N LYS A 95 -7.04 3.78 -12.32
CA LYS A 95 -7.40 5.15 -12.73
C LYS A 95 -6.33 6.17 -12.34
N PHE A 96 -5.52 5.87 -11.32
CA PHE A 96 -4.51 6.76 -10.75
C PHE A 96 -3.09 6.18 -10.80
N ALA A 97 -2.96 4.91 -11.19
CA ALA A 97 -1.67 4.23 -11.29
C ALA A 97 -0.82 4.86 -12.41
N ASP A 98 0.33 5.39 -12.00
CA ASP A 98 1.35 6.01 -12.86
C ASP A 98 2.74 5.79 -12.25
N ARG A 99 3.78 5.99 -13.05
CA ARG A 99 5.21 5.91 -12.70
C ARG A 99 5.74 4.51 -12.40
N ILE A 100 7.06 4.46 -12.33
CA ILE A 100 7.88 3.30 -12.00
C ILE A 100 8.37 3.46 -10.57
N ASN A 101 8.29 2.37 -9.79
CA ASN A 101 8.88 2.34 -8.47
C ASN A 101 10.42 2.45 -8.58
N PRO A 102 11.05 3.45 -7.96
CA PRO A 102 12.50 3.68 -8.11
C PRO A 102 13.36 2.61 -7.41
N SER A 103 12.79 1.84 -6.48
CA SER A 103 13.49 0.80 -5.73
C SER A 103 13.42 -0.56 -6.42
N THR A 104 12.25 -0.91 -6.98
CA THR A 104 12.04 -2.23 -7.61
C THR A 104 12.17 -2.19 -9.14
N GLY A 105 12.00 -1.03 -9.77
CA GLY A 105 12.01 -0.89 -11.22
C GLY A 105 10.69 -1.26 -11.90
N ASN A 106 9.67 -1.67 -11.15
CA ASN A 106 8.39 -2.09 -11.71
C ASN A 106 7.44 -0.90 -11.92
N ALA A 107 6.70 -0.92 -13.04
CA ALA A 107 5.67 0.10 -13.30
C ALA A 107 4.41 -0.17 -12.47
N THR A 108 3.92 0.84 -11.76
CA THR A 108 2.72 0.74 -10.89
C THR A 108 1.54 0.09 -11.62
N ARG A 109 1.29 0.49 -12.87
CA ARG A 109 0.20 -0.04 -13.71
C ARG A 109 0.37 -1.53 -14.04
N GLU A 110 1.60 -1.96 -14.29
CA GLU A 110 1.90 -3.36 -14.62
C GLU A 110 1.75 -4.24 -13.38
N THR A 111 2.23 -3.78 -12.22
CA THR A 111 2.09 -4.51 -10.96
C THR A 111 0.64 -4.64 -10.50
N LEU A 112 -0.21 -3.69 -10.90
CA LEU A 112 -1.64 -3.75 -10.70
C LEU A 112 -2.36 -4.56 -11.78
N LEU A 113 -1.70 -5.04 -12.84
CA LEU A 113 -2.34 -5.72 -13.97
C LEU A 113 -3.45 -4.88 -14.61
N CYS A 114 -3.20 -3.58 -14.81
CA CYS A 114 -4.16 -2.70 -15.47
C CYS A 114 -4.30 -3.03 -16.96
N ASN A 115 -5.55 -3.17 -17.43
CA ASN A 115 -5.88 -3.29 -18.85
C ASN A 115 -5.78 -1.95 -19.59
#